data_AF-A0A351LCK9-F1
#
_entry.id   AF-A0A351LCK9-F1
#
_cell.length_a   1.000
_cell.length_b   1.000
_cell.length_c   1.000
_cell.angle_alpha   90.00
_cell.angle_beta   90.00
_cell.angle_gamma   90.00
#
_symmetry.space_group_name_H-M   'P 1'
#
loop_
_entity.id
_entity.type
_entity.pdbx_description
1 polymer ?
#
loop_
_entity_poly.entity_id
_entity_poly.type
_entity_poly.pdbx_seq_one_letter_code
_entity_poly.pdbx_strand_id
1 'polypeptide(L)' 'MKTTKYGDFTFPVKSVQSRGKRVEVVSFGSRTSDALIKVADSYLDLETILDQIC' A
#
# COMPACT_ATOMS: atom_id res chain seq x y z
N MET A 1 19.80 7.28 1.69
CA MET A 1 19.93 6.09 0.81
C MET A 1 18.54 5.80 0.25
N LYS A 2 18.27 6.13 -1.02
CA LYS A 2 16.98 5.81 -1.68
C LYS A 2 17.02 4.36 -2.10
N THR A 3 16.39 3.48 -1.34
CA THR A 3 16.12 2.10 -1.74
C THR A 3 15.00 2.11 -2.77
N THR A 4 15.33 2.28 -4.04
CA THR A 4 14.39 2.05 -5.14
C THR A 4 14.14 0.54 -5.21
N LYS A 5 13.13 0.05 -4.48
CA LYS A 5 12.64 -1.33 -4.65
C LYS A 5 11.95 -1.40 -6.02
N TYR A 6 12.51 -2.18 -6.94
CA TYR A 6 11.89 -2.52 -8.21
C TYR A 6 10.59 -3.30 -7.95
N GLY A 7 9.46 -2.60 -8.03
CA GLY A 7 8.14 -3.10 -7.63
C GLY A 7 7.24 -1.99 -7.07
N ASP A 8 7.40 -0.76 -7.56
CA ASP A 8 6.72 0.40 -7.01
C ASP A 8 5.34 0.60 -7.66
N PHE A 9 4.29 0.26 -6.91
CA PHE A 9 2.90 0.47 -7.32
C PHE A 9 2.43 1.93 -7.19
N THR A 10 3.28 2.86 -6.75
CA THR A 10 2.88 4.27 -6.62
C THR A 10 2.37 4.88 -7.92
N PHE A 11 2.97 4.52 -9.07
CA PHE A 11 2.52 5.03 -10.37
C PHE A 11 1.13 4.48 -10.78
N PRO A 12 0.87 3.16 -10.74
CA PRO A 12 -0.46 2.61 -10.92
C PRO A 12 -1.51 3.21 -9.97
N VAL A 13 -1.19 3.35 -8.68
CA VAL A 13 -2.12 3.92 -7.68
C VAL A 13 -2.50 5.35 -8.07
N LYS A 14 -1.52 6.21 -8.37
CA LYS A 14 -1.77 7.58 -8.82
C LYS A 14 -2.59 7.65 -10.09
N SER A 15 -2.37 6.72 -11.03
CA SER A 15 -3.11 6.67 -12.30
C SER A 15 -4.58 6.24 -12.13
N VAL A 16 -4.89 5.44 -11.11
CA VAL A 16 -6.26 5.07 -10.74
C VAL A 16 -6.92 6.22 -9.99
N GLN A 17 -6.21 6.83 -9.05
CA GLN A 17 -6.67 8.00 -8.30
C GLN A 17 -6.99 9.20 -9.19
N SER A 18 -6.17 9.46 -10.21
CA SER A 18 -6.42 10.54 -11.16
C SER A 18 -7.71 10.36 -11.97
N ARG A 19 -8.30 9.16 -11.97
CA ARG A 19 -9.61 8.86 -12.57
C ARG A 19 -10.76 9.00 -11.58
N GLY A 20 -10.51 9.60 -10.40
CA GLY A 20 -11.50 9.79 -9.34
C GLY A 20 -11.87 8.52 -8.58
N LYS A 21 -11.02 7.47 -8.64
CA LYS A 21 -11.23 6.20 -7.94
C LYS A 21 -10.37 6.15 -6.69
N ARG A 22 -10.90 5.60 -5.60
CA ARG A 22 -10.12 5.36 -4.38
C ARG A 22 -9.37 4.04 -4.49
N VAL A 23 -8.17 4.00 -3.94
CA VAL A 23 -7.32 2.81 -3.88
C VAL A 23 -6.98 2.50 -2.44
N GLU A 24 -7.36 1.30 -2.01
CA GLU A 24 -6.93 0.72 -0.75
C GLU A 24 -5.81 -0.29 -0.99
N VAL A 25 -4.78 -0.23 -0.16
CA VAL A 25 -3.67 -1.19 -0.19
C VAL A 25 -3.79 -2.10 1.03
N VAL A 26 -3.91 -3.40 0.77
CA VAL A 26 -4.02 -4.43 1.80
C VAL A 26 -2.81 -5.36 1.68
N SER A 27 -2.01 -5.46 2.74
CA SER A 27 -0.75 -6.24 2.72
C SER A 27 -0.17 -6.46 4.11
N PHE A 28 0.91 -7.24 4.22
CA PHE A 28 1.71 -7.33 5.45
C PHE A 28 2.65 -6.13 5.58
N GLY A 29 2.62 -5.40 6.70
CA GLY A 29 3.49 -4.24 6.95
C GLY A 29 4.98 -4.54 6.78
N SER A 30 5.40 -5.75 7.17
CA SER A 30 6.77 -6.25 7.02
C SER A 30 7.29 -6.34 5.57
N ARG A 31 6.40 -6.34 4.56
CA ARG A 31 6.75 -6.48 3.14
C ARG A 31 6.41 -5.26 2.27
N THR A 32 5.74 -4.27 2.84
CA THR A 32 5.20 -3.13 2.10
C THR A 32 6.10 -1.90 2.22
N SER A 33 6.17 -1.12 1.16
CA SER A 33 6.96 0.12 1.14
C SER A 33 6.18 1.27 1.79
N ASP A 34 6.83 2.02 2.69
CA ASP A 34 6.29 3.27 3.26
C ASP A 34 5.83 4.26 2.18
N ALA A 35 6.47 4.26 1.02
CA ALA A 35 6.10 5.13 -0.10
C ALA A 35 4.73 4.76 -0.69
N LEU A 36 4.39 3.46 -0.71
CA LEU A 36 3.11 2.98 -1.23
C LEU A 36 1.99 3.25 -0.23
N ILE A 37 2.24 3.05 1.07
CA ILE A 37 1.31 3.39 2.15
C ILE A 37 0.92 4.87 2.10
N LYS A 38 1.90 5.76 1.87
CA LYS A 38 1.68 7.22 1.80
C LYS A 38 0.86 7.68 0.59
N VAL A 39 0.81 6.88 -0.48
CA VAL A 39 0.12 7.24 -1.73
C VAL A 39 -1.28 6.63 -1.80
N ALA A 40 -1.53 5.53 -1.09
CA ALA A 40 -2.85 4.93 -0.98
C ALA A 40 -3.85 5.84 -0.26
N ASP A 41 -5.14 5.73 -0.58
CA ASP A 41 -6.21 6.43 0.15
C ASP A 41 -6.47 5.80 1.53
N SER A 42 -6.24 4.48 1.64
CA SER A 42 -6.36 3.69 2.87
C SER A 42 -5.32 2.57 2.85
N TYR A 43 -4.81 2.21 4.02
CA TYR A 43 -3.90 1.10 4.21
C TYR A 43 -4.43 0.18 5.32
N LEU A 44 -4.52 -1.12 5.01
CA LEU A 44 -4.91 -2.15 5.96
C LEU A 44 -3.80 -3.19 6.08
N ASP A 45 -3.29 -3.36 7.30
CA ASP A 45 -2.28 -4.37 7.60
C ASP A 45 -2.92 -5.73 7.87
N LEU A 46 -2.53 -6.72 7.09
CA LEU A 46 -3.00 -8.10 7.24
C LEU A 46 -2.53 -8.75 8.53
N GLU A 47 -1.40 -8.32 9.10
CA GLU A 47 -0.94 -8.82 10.41
C GLU A 47 -1.98 -8.48 11.49
N THR A 48 -2.56 -7.27 11.46
CA THR A 48 -3.58 -6.84 12.42
C THR A 48 -4.90 -7.60 12.29
N ILE A 49 -5.24 -8.06 11.09
CA ILE A 49 -6.44 -8.89 10.88
C ILE A 49 -6.22 -10.31 11.40
N LEU A 50 -5.03 -10.88 11.17
CA LEU A 50 -4.70 -12.22 11.66
C LEU A 50 -4.73 -12.29 13.19
N ASP A 51 -4.20 -11.28 13.86
CA ASP A 51 -4.24 -11.16 15.33
C ASP A 51 -5.65 -11.06 15.92
N GLN A 52 -6.68 -10.72 15.12
CA GLN A 52 -8.07 -10.68 15.56
C GLN A 52 -8.81 -12.01 15.41
N ILE A 53 -8.26 -12.94 14.63
CA ILE A 53 -8.88 -14.25 14.33
C ILE A 53 -8.25 -15.37 15.17
N CYS A 54 -7.00 -15.19 15.60
CA CYS A 54 -6.24 -16.13 16.42
C CYS A 54 -6.37 -15.83 17.92
#